data_AF-A0AAD4SRI6-F1
#
_entry.id   AF-A0AAD4SRI6-F1
#
_cell.length_a   1.000
_cell.length_b   1.000
_cell.length_c   1.000
_cell.angle_alpha   90.00
_cell.angle_beta   90.00
_cell.angle_gamma   90.00
#
_symmetry.space_group_name_H-M   'P 1'
#
loop_
_entity.id
_entity.type
_entity.pdbx_description
1 polymer ?
#
loop_
_entity_poly.entity_id
_entity_poly.type
_entity_poly.pdbx_seq_one_letter_code
_entity_poly.pdbx_strand_id
1 'polypeptide(L)'
;MSLSGASRVTSNGILELTNDTCKILGHAFYPHPLPFKENSTYSSVFTFATTFIFSVIPKYPGLGGHGLAFVISSTKEPKNSFRNQYLGLPNETSIAEFSTRIVGVEFDTVQSLDLNDINDNHVGIDIGSLISNVSEPAKYFDGHNNKSVNLKSGDLIQAWIKYNGKKKLIIVTISPLGIPKPNQPLILSAIDLTPLMNEYMYIGFSASTGVLSASHNIHGWSFRIGGRAEDLDPSKVPIFMKSRNVVGHKKGFKVGIALACITLFLLVTCGSFQVVRWRKPADESLEEWEIEYGARRFKFSELLAATREFREENLIGTLGYLAPELTKTGKATTCTDVYGYGALMLEVVCCRRPIEPQKNAQELVLVDWVRELHSRGELMRAVDPALELYNPDEAKLVLGLGLLCLHPNPNYRPSMRKIVQYLLGDASTPLLPIDIQLDIQGLISDFSDGYYQSESDPFSSQLTSSKSISGITSLNKEMIPNHGARATY
;
A
#
# COMPACT_ATOMS: atom_id res chain seq x y z
N MET A 1 12.21 40.54 35.80
CA MET A 1 12.23 39.62 34.64
C MET A 1 11.72 40.34 33.41
N SER A 2 12.26 40.04 32.23
CA SER A 2 11.72 40.44 30.92
C SER A 2 10.86 39.30 30.41
N LEU A 3 9.56 39.55 30.22
CA LEU A 3 8.59 38.52 29.86
C LEU A 3 8.11 38.74 28.43
N SER A 4 7.96 37.67 27.66
CA SER A 4 7.37 37.72 26.31
C SER A 4 6.53 36.47 26.02
N GLY A 5 5.68 36.55 25.00
CA GLY A 5 4.70 35.51 24.71
C GLY A 5 3.62 35.41 25.79
N ALA A 6 3.31 34.20 26.22
CA ALA A 6 2.29 33.93 27.24
C ALA A 6 2.81 34.08 28.69
N SER A 7 4.10 34.34 28.88
CA SER A 7 4.72 34.38 30.19
C SER A 7 4.16 35.48 31.09
N ARG A 8 3.82 35.14 32.33
CA ARG A 8 3.42 36.12 33.36
C ARG A 8 3.88 35.70 34.75
N VAL A 9 3.98 36.68 35.65
CA VAL A 9 4.11 36.40 37.09
C VAL A 9 2.72 36.47 37.71
N THR A 10 2.33 35.40 38.36
CA THR A 10 1.05 35.27 39.08
C THR A 10 1.06 36.10 40.36
N SER A 11 -0.12 36.36 40.93
CA SER A 11 -0.25 37.14 42.18
C SER A 11 0.44 36.50 43.38
N ASN A 12 0.64 35.18 43.38
CA ASN A 12 1.39 34.44 44.39
C ASN A 12 2.88 34.26 44.03
N GLY A 13 3.40 34.99 43.03
CA GLY A 13 4.83 35.04 42.73
C GLY A 13 5.38 33.90 41.87
N ILE A 14 4.53 33.02 41.35
CA ILE A 14 4.95 31.95 40.42
C ILE A 14 5.13 32.54 39.03
N LEU A 15 6.27 32.25 38.42
CA LEU A 15 6.53 32.57 37.02
C LEU A 15 5.92 31.47 36.13
N GLU A 16 4.78 31.78 35.52
CA GLU A 16 4.12 30.90 34.56
C GLU A 16 4.62 31.25 33.16
N LEU A 17 5.29 30.32 32.48
CA LEU A 17 5.79 30.51 31.11
C LEU A 17 4.68 30.30 30.08
N THR A 18 3.81 29.32 30.32
CA THR A 18 2.65 29.00 29.50
C THR A 18 1.54 28.40 30.38
N ASN A 19 0.31 28.32 29.85
CA ASN A 19 -0.87 27.78 30.52
C ASN A 19 -1.52 26.64 29.72
N ASP A 20 -2.77 26.28 30.06
CA ASP A 20 -3.54 25.22 29.40
C ASP A 20 -4.12 25.61 28.02
N THR A 21 -3.70 26.74 27.46
CA THR A 21 -4.00 27.15 26.08
C THR A 21 -3.14 26.37 25.10
N CYS A 22 -3.71 25.94 23.99
CA CYS A 22 -2.98 25.23 22.94
C CYS A 22 -2.17 26.20 22.07
N LYS A 23 -1.01 25.75 21.57
CA LYS A 23 -0.19 26.47 20.57
C LYS A 23 0.22 27.89 21.00
N ILE A 24 0.68 28.02 22.24
CA ILE A 24 1.34 29.22 22.76
C ILE A 24 2.80 28.92 23.11
N LEU A 25 3.61 29.98 23.16
CA LEU A 25 4.97 29.94 23.71
C LEU A 25 5.13 31.08 24.72
N GLY A 26 6.15 30.98 25.57
CA GLY A 26 6.51 32.06 26.48
C GLY A 26 7.97 32.02 26.85
N HIS A 27 8.55 33.21 26.98
CA HIS A 27 9.91 33.38 27.46
C HIS A 27 9.94 34.25 28.70
N ALA A 28 10.91 33.98 29.58
CA ALA A 28 11.19 34.80 30.74
C ALA A 28 12.70 34.90 30.93
N PHE A 29 13.28 36.04 30.57
CA PHE A 29 14.71 36.29 30.66
C PHE A 29 15.05 37.27 31.77
N TYR A 30 16.22 37.11 32.38
CA TYR A 30 16.81 38.14 33.22
C TYR A 30 17.04 39.40 32.37
N PRO A 31 16.63 40.61 32.82
CA PRO A 31 16.54 41.78 31.93
C PRO A 31 17.88 42.30 31.39
N HIS A 32 18.97 42.05 32.11
CA HIS A 32 20.32 42.52 31.80
C HIS A 32 21.21 41.34 31.43
N PRO A 33 22.10 41.47 30.44
CA PRO A 33 23.03 40.39 30.14
C PRO A 33 24.10 40.25 31.22
N LEU A 34 24.63 39.06 31.39
CA LEU A 34 25.65 38.71 32.39
C LEU A 34 26.98 38.38 31.72
N PRO A 35 28.12 38.66 32.37
CA PRO A 35 29.45 38.39 31.81
C PRO A 35 29.79 36.91 31.94
N PHE A 36 29.81 36.17 30.84
CA PHE A 36 30.10 34.73 30.80
C PHE A 36 31.55 34.40 30.44
N LYS A 37 32.31 35.33 29.87
CA LYS A 37 33.73 35.16 29.55
C LYS A 37 34.43 36.52 29.56
N GLU A 38 35.75 36.55 29.63
CA GLU A 38 36.52 37.78 29.45
C GLU A 38 36.59 38.16 27.97
N ASN A 39 36.82 39.44 27.68
CA ASN A 39 37.08 39.96 26.34
C ASN A 39 38.51 39.60 25.84
N SER A 40 38.77 38.30 25.73
CA SER A 40 40.02 37.73 25.22
C SER A 40 39.71 36.48 24.40
N THR A 41 40.38 36.32 23.27
CA THR A 41 40.19 35.24 22.29
C THR A 41 40.40 33.84 22.88
N TYR A 42 41.12 33.74 24.01
CA TYR A 42 41.43 32.47 24.68
C TYR A 42 40.70 32.31 26.03
N SER A 43 39.78 33.21 26.37
CA SER A 43 39.14 33.15 27.69
C SER A 43 38.10 32.04 27.75
N SER A 44 38.25 31.16 28.73
CA SER A 44 37.26 30.13 29.02
C SER A 44 35.98 30.76 29.57
N VAL A 45 34.83 30.19 29.20
CA VAL A 45 33.55 30.51 29.87
C VAL A 45 33.70 30.34 31.38
N PHE A 46 33.22 31.30 32.16
CA PHE A 46 33.27 31.25 33.61
C PHE A 46 32.46 30.07 34.16
N THR A 47 32.88 29.59 35.32
CA THR A 47 32.08 28.62 36.07
C THR A 47 30.77 29.28 36.48
N PHE A 48 29.64 28.62 36.25
CA PHE A 48 28.34 29.10 36.71
C PHE A 48 27.52 27.96 37.32
N ALA A 49 26.55 28.33 38.13
CA ALA A 49 25.58 27.42 38.69
C ALA A 49 24.20 28.08 38.70
N THR A 50 23.18 27.27 38.50
CA THR A 50 21.77 27.65 38.62
C THR A 50 21.00 26.54 39.33
N THR A 51 20.02 26.94 40.12
CA THR A 51 19.02 26.02 40.68
C THR A 51 17.65 26.65 40.59
N PHE A 52 16.67 25.85 40.23
CA PHE A 52 15.29 26.29 40.13
C PHE A 52 14.34 25.15 40.46
N ILE A 53 13.14 25.53 40.90
CA ILE A 53 12.04 24.61 41.17
C ILE A 53 10.97 24.86 40.12
N PHE A 54 10.52 23.81 39.46
CA PHE A 54 9.54 23.90 38.38
C PHE A 54 8.44 22.85 38.52
N SER A 55 7.34 23.07 37.81
CA SER A 55 6.30 22.05 37.58
C SER A 55 5.78 22.12 36.14
N VAL A 56 5.45 20.96 35.59
CA VAL A 56 4.72 20.84 34.32
C VAL A 56 3.38 20.20 34.58
N ILE A 57 2.31 20.96 34.38
CA ILE A 57 0.93 20.56 34.70
C ILE A 57 0.15 20.42 33.38
N PRO A 58 0.03 19.20 32.82
CA PRO A 58 -0.71 18.99 31.58
C PRO A 58 -2.21 19.22 31.77
N LYS A 59 -2.86 19.81 30.77
CA LYS A 59 -4.33 19.98 30.74
C LYS A 59 -5.06 18.64 30.82
N TYR A 60 -4.51 17.63 30.15
CA TYR A 60 -4.98 16.26 30.19
C TYR A 60 -3.92 15.39 30.88
N PRO A 61 -4.20 14.88 32.09
CA PRO A 61 -3.25 14.06 32.83
C PRO A 61 -2.70 12.90 31.99
N GLY A 62 -1.38 12.73 31.98
CA GLY A 62 -0.69 11.68 31.22
C GLY A 62 -0.41 11.98 29.76
N LEU A 63 -1.08 12.97 29.13
CA LEU A 63 -0.85 13.33 27.72
C LEU A 63 0.23 14.41 27.52
N GLY A 64 0.75 15.01 28.60
CA GLY A 64 1.90 15.91 28.55
C GLY A 64 1.66 17.24 27.81
N GLY A 65 2.75 18.00 27.65
CA GLY A 65 2.90 19.20 26.82
C GLY A 65 4.39 19.43 26.61
N HIS A 66 4.83 19.88 25.43
CA HIS A 66 6.20 19.68 24.94
C HIS A 66 7.34 19.90 25.96
N GLY A 67 7.27 20.94 26.79
CA GLY A 67 8.18 21.06 27.93
C GLY A 67 8.67 22.48 28.14
N LEU A 68 9.76 22.60 28.89
CA LEU A 68 10.46 23.85 29.14
C LEU A 68 11.97 23.66 29.06
N ALA A 69 12.70 24.75 28.86
CA ALA A 69 14.15 24.77 28.91
C ALA A 69 14.66 25.93 29.78
N PHE A 70 15.75 25.69 30.51
CA PHE A 70 16.62 26.76 31.00
C PHE A 70 17.57 27.15 29.87
N VAL A 71 17.65 28.44 29.54
CA VAL A 71 18.28 28.92 28.32
C VAL A 71 19.33 29.98 28.63
N ILE A 72 20.50 29.85 28.03
CA ILE A 72 21.52 30.90 27.92
C ILE A 72 21.54 31.33 26.45
N SER A 73 21.26 32.61 26.18
CA SER A 73 21.07 33.12 24.82
C SER A 73 21.78 34.45 24.58
N SER A 74 22.26 34.71 23.37
CA SER A 74 22.81 36.00 22.98
C SER A 74 21.76 37.12 22.94
N THR A 75 20.47 36.79 22.97
CA THR A 75 19.34 37.73 23.00
C THR A 75 18.25 37.27 23.97
N LYS A 76 17.55 38.22 24.60
CA LYS A 76 16.33 37.96 25.39
C LYS A 76 15.05 37.88 24.55
N GLU A 77 15.15 38.20 23.26
CA GLU A 77 14.06 38.20 22.27
C GLU A 77 14.50 37.38 21.05
N PRO A 78 14.55 36.05 21.14
CA PRO A 78 14.86 35.20 20.00
C PRO A 78 13.81 35.39 18.90
N LYS A 79 14.27 35.65 17.67
CA LYS A 79 13.41 35.76 16.49
C LYS A 79 13.11 34.38 15.92
N ASN A 80 11.95 34.23 15.28
CA ASN A 80 11.50 32.98 14.68
C ASN A 80 11.49 31.79 15.66
N SER A 81 11.08 32.05 16.91
CA SER A 81 10.78 31.01 17.89
C SER A 81 9.56 30.19 17.48
N PHE A 82 9.66 28.86 17.59
CA PHE A 82 8.59 27.93 17.21
C PHE A 82 7.89 27.35 18.44
N ARG A 83 6.63 26.94 18.24
CA ARG A 83 5.79 26.26 19.24
C ARG A 83 5.96 24.75 19.11
N ASN A 84 5.19 23.99 19.88
CA ASN A 84 5.23 22.53 19.90
C ASN A 84 6.59 22.00 20.38
N GLN A 85 7.20 21.06 19.64
CA GLN A 85 8.44 20.39 20.02
C GLN A 85 9.66 21.32 20.14
N TYR A 86 9.55 22.56 19.65
CA TYR A 86 10.66 23.50 19.68
C TYR A 86 10.83 24.24 21.02
N LEU A 87 9.99 23.96 22.03
CA LEU A 87 10.07 24.55 23.38
C LEU A 87 10.08 26.09 23.44
N GLY A 88 9.61 26.77 22.39
CA GLY A 88 9.68 28.24 22.27
C GLY A 88 11.01 28.75 21.70
N LEU A 89 11.90 27.86 21.24
CA LEU A 89 13.21 28.22 20.73
C LEU A 89 13.24 28.28 19.19
N PRO A 90 14.19 29.04 18.62
CA PRO A 90 14.43 29.06 17.17
C PRO A 90 15.05 27.74 16.71
N ASN A 91 14.73 27.34 15.48
CA ASN A 91 15.38 26.19 14.84
C ASN A 91 16.78 26.56 14.29
N GLU A 92 17.55 25.56 13.84
CA GLU A 92 18.91 25.74 13.32
C GLU A 92 19.00 26.77 12.19
N THR A 93 18.02 26.78 11.27
CA THR A 93 17.96 27.76 10.18
C THR A 93 17.86 29.18 10.71
N SER A 94 16.97 29.42 11.68
CA SER A 94 16.78 30.74 12.30
C SER A 94 17.96 31.15 13.16
N ILE A 95 18.57 30.19 13.87
CA ILE A 95 19.79 30.39 14.66
C ILE A 95 20.92 30.88 13.76
N ALA A 96 21.13 30.23 12.61
CA ALA A 96 22.13 30.63 11.62
C ALA A 96 21.82 31.99 10.98
N GLU A 97 20.56 32.20 10.54
CA GLU A 97 20.11 33.44 9.91
C GLU A 97 20.35 34.67 10.79
N PHE A 98 20.01 34.58 12.08
CA PHE A 98 20.17 35.69 13.01
C PHE A 98 21.48 35.67 13.80
N SER A 99 22.39 34.73 13.50
CA SER A 99 23.64 34.52 14.27
C SER A 99 23.38 34.43 15.79
N THR A 100 22.24 33.83 16.16
CA THR A 100 21.84 33.69 17.55
C THR A 100 22.64 32.56 18.18
N ARG A 101 23.14 32.76 19.41
CA ARG A 101 23.86 31.73 20.14
C ARG A 101 23.00 31.28 21.31
N ILE A 102 22.63 30.01 21.33
CA ILE A 102 21.75 29.42 22.35
C ILE A 102 22.37 28.14 22.88
N VAL A 103 22.32 28.00 24.20
CA VAL A 103 22.56 26.75 24.93
C VAL A 103 21.40 26.53 25.89
N GLY A 104 20.81 25.34 25.83
CA GLY A 104 19.65 24.96 26.61
C GLY A 104 19.93 23.75 27.50
N VAL A 105 19.23 23.68 28.63
CA VAL A 105 18.95 22.41 29.29
C VAL A 105 17.45 22.23 29.27
N GLU A 106 16.99 21.28 28.47
CA GLU A 106 15.57 21.00 28.26
C GLU A 106 15.02 19.95 29.23
N PHE A 107 13.73 20.07 29.51
CA PHE A 107 12.93 19.16 30.32
C PHE A 107 11.71 18.81 29.48
N ASP A 108 11.89 17.82 28.61
CA ASP A 108 10.93 17.45 27.57
C ASP A 108 9.97 16.36 28.07
N THR A 109 8.69 16.52 27.76
CA THR A 109 7.62 15.59 28.17
C THR A 109 6.86 14.93 27.00
N VAL A 110 7.34 15.11 25.77
CA VAL A 110 6.75 14.61 24.52
C VAL A 110 7.84 14.14 23.55
N GLN A 111 7.84 12.85 23.21
CA GLN A 111 8.80 12.32 22.24
C GLN A 111 8.54 12.83 20.82
N SER A 112 9.54 13.53 20.27
CA SER A 112 9.58 14.07 18.93
C SER A 112 10.63 13.33 18.11
N LEU A 113 10.18 12.46 17.20
CA LEU A 113 11.08 11.61 16.40
C LEU A 113 11.97 12.43 15.46
N ASP A 114 11.50 13.59 15.01
CA ASP A 114 12.24 14.54 14.17
C ASP A 114 13.38 15.26 14.93
N LEU A 115 13.35 15.27 16.26
CA LEU A 115 14.40 15.81 17.12
C LEU A 115 15.30 14.73 17.74
N ASN A 116 15.12 13.47 17.36
CA ASN A 116 15.82 12.29 17.90
C ASN A 116 15.64 12.09 19.42
N ASP A 117 14.45 12.40 19.93
CA ASP A 117 14.14 12.22 21.35
C ASP A 117 14.21 10.76 21.78
N ILE A 118 14.90 10.51 22.89
CA ILE A 118 15.10 9.16 23.44
C ILE A 118 13.82 8.55 24.03
N ASN A 119 12.90 9.38 24.54
CA ASN A 119 11.57 9.02 25.07
C ASN A 119 10.75 10.28 25.37
N ASP A 120 9.54 10.11 25.89
CA ASP A 120 8.59 11.19 26.21
C ASP A 120 8.75 11.78 27.63
N ASN A 121 9.90 11.59 28.26
CA ASN A 121 10.19 12.05 29.62
C ASN A 121 11.71 12.10 29.88
N HIS A 122 12.39 13.10 29.33
CA HIS A 122 13.84 13.19 29.38
C HIS A 122 14.35 14.60 29.70
N VAL A 123 15.62 14.67 30.10
CA VAL A 123 16.36 15.91 30.26
C VAL A 123 17.48 15.92 29.23
N GLY A 124 17.64 17.03 28.54
CA GLY A 124 18.54 17.20 27.41
C GLY A 124 19.48 18.38 27.57
N ILE A 125 20.57 18.39 26.80
CA ILE A 125 21.50 19.52 26.71
C ILE A 125 21.63 19.92 25.25
N ASP A 126 21.14 21.12 24.96
CA ASP A 126 20.93 21.63 23.60
C ASP A 126 21.98 22.68 23.28
N ILE A 127 22.61 22.56 22.12
CA ILE A 127 23.72 23.42 21.73
C ILE A 127 23.52 23.87 20.29
N GLY A 128 23.01 25.09 20.10
CA GLY A 128 22.73 25.65 18.77
C GLY A 128 21.72 24.86 17.93
N SER A 129 21.10 23.83 18.50
CA SER A 129 20.05 22.98 17.92
C SER A 129 19.19 22.45 19.07
N LEU A 130 17.97 22.03 18.75
CA LEU A 130 17.06 21.30 19.65
C LEU A 130 17.30 19.78 19.60
N ILE A 131 18.17 19.30 18.71
CA ILE A 131 18.66 17.93 18.82
C ILE A 131 19.69 17.92 19.96
N SER A 132 19.28 17.32 21.07
CA SER A 132 20.09 17.19 22.28
C SER A 132 21.48 16.59 21.98
N ASN A 133 22.54 17.28 22.41
CA ASN A 133 23.91 16.74 22.33
C ASN A 133 24.12 15.60 23.34
N VAL A 134 23.43 15.66 24.48
CA VAL A 134 23.33 14.58 25.47
C VAL A 134 21.95 14.62 26.09
N SER A 135 21.28 13.47 26.16
CA SER A 135 19.98 13.32 26.82
C SER A 135 19.95 12.08 27.72
N GLU A 136 19.19 12.17 28.81
CA GLU A 136 18.97 11.06 29.75
C GLU A 136 17.50 11.00 30.18
N PRO A 137 16.91 9.79 30.33
CA PRO A 137 15.57 9.66 30.89
C PRO A 137 15.49 10.31 32.27
N ALA A 138 14.43 11.06 32.54
CA ALA A 138 14.33 11.81 33.79
C ALA A 138 14.30 10.85 35.01
N LYS A 139 15.37 10.89 35.79
CA LYS A 139 15.59 10.05 36.97
C LYS A 139 16.53 10.74 37.97
N TYR A 140 16.56 10.24 39.18
CA TYR A 140 17.53 10.63 40.20
C TYR A 140 18.04 9.42 40.97
N PHE A 141 19.23 9.51 41.54
CA PHE A 141 19.79 8.47 42.40
C PHE A 141 19.48 8.78 43.87
N ASP A 142 18.79 7.88 44.56
CA ASP A 142 18.40 8.07 45.96
C ASP A 142 19.47 7.62 46.98
N GLY A 143 20.64 7.19 46.51
CA GLY A 143 21.71 6.58 47.32
C GLY A 143 21.80 5.07 47.14
N HIS A 144 20.72 4.42 46.67
CA HIS A 144 20.67 2.98 46.44
C HIS A 144 20.35 2.64 44.99
N ASN A 145 19.32 3.27 44.43
CA ASN A 145 18.80 2.96 43.10
C ASN A 145 18.45 4.22 42.32
N ASN A 146 18.38 4.06 40.99
CA ASN A 146 17.79 5.07 40.13
C ASN A 146 16.26 5.05 40.26
N LYS A 147 15.68 6.21 40.59
CA LYS A 147 14.24 6.44 40.68
C LYS A 147 13.79 7.35 39.54
N SER A 148 12.78 6.90 38.79
CA SER A 148 12.20 7.70 37.71
C SER A 148 11.52 8.97 38.27
N VAL A 149 11.68 10.08 37.57
CA VAL A 149 10.95 11.33 37.81
C VAL A 149 10.03 11.56 36.62
N ASN A 150 8.73 11.64 36.87
CA ASN A 150 7.76 11.99 35.84
C ASN A 150 7.66 13.52 35.74
N LEU A 151 8.27 14.11 34.70
CA LEU A 151 8.31 15.56 34.51
C LEU A 151 6.91 16.17 34.36
N LYS A 152 5.95 15.42 33.81
CA LYS A 152 4.55 15.83 33.57
C LYS A 152 3.58 15.40 34.67
N SER A 153 4.07 15.07 35.88
CA SER A 153 3.20 14.68 37.00
C SER A 153 2.43 15.86 37.62
N GLY A 154 2.93 17.08 37.44
CA GLY A 154 2.48 18.28 38.12
C GLY A 154 3.10 18.49 39.51
N ASP A 155 3.92 17.55 39.98
CA ASP A 155 4.67 17.71 41.23
C ASP A 155 5.81 18.71 41.05
N LEU A 156 6.29 19.27 42.16
CA LEU A 156 7.42 20.19 42.17
C LEU A 156 8.73 19.41 42.02
N ILE A 157 9.53 19.80 41.05
CA ILE A 157 10.83 19.21 40.74
C ILE A 157 11.89 20.29 40.88
N GLN A 158 12.99 19.98 41.57
CA GLN A 158 14.14 20.86 41.67
C GLN A 158 15.23 20.41 40.71
N ALA A 159 15.77 21.35 39.96
CA ALA A 159 16.92 21.17 39.09
C ALA A 159 18.14 21.93 39.60
N TRP A 160 19.32 21.36 39.35
CA TRP A 160 20.61 22.01 39.53
C TRP A 160 21.43 21.82 38.26
N ILE A 161 21.87 22.93 37.67
CA ILE A 161 22.77 22.92 36.52
C ILE A 161 24.05 23.64 36.94
N LYS A 162 25.19 23.00 36.71
CA LYS A 162 26.50 23.57 37.01
C LYS A 162 27.42 23.38 35.82
N TYR A 163 28.10 24.45 35.43
CA TYR A 163 29.15 24.39 34.42
C TYR A 163 30.50 24.73 35.04
N ASN A 164 31.51 23.89 34.83
CA ASN A 164 32.88 24.15 35.21
C ASN A 164 33.68 24.65 34.00
N GLY A 165 33.98 25.95 34.00
CA GLY A 165 34.71 26.63 32.93
C GLY A 165 36.13 26.13 32.65
N LYS A 166 36.81 25.62 33.69
CA LYS A 166 38.18 25.09 33.59
C LYS A 166 38.18 23.66 33.08
N LYS A 167 37.26 22.83 33.58
CA LYS A 167 37.14 21.42 33.20
C LYS A 167 36.29 21.16 31.96
N LYS A 168 35.63 22.21 31.43
CA LYS A 168 34.68 22.11 30.31
C LYS A 168 33.59 21.06 30.58
N LEU A 169 33.00 21.11 31.77
CA LEU A 169 32.12 20.06 32.27
C LEU A 169 30.78 20.64 32.69
N ILE A 170 29.70 20.15 32.08
CA ILE A 170 28.33 20.46 32.47
C ILE A 170 27.75 19.31 33.30
N ILE A 171 27.09 19.68 34.39
CA ILE A 171 26.51 18.75 35.36
C ILE A 171 25.05 19.14 35.55
N VAL A 172 24.15 18.22 35.28
CA VAL A 172 22.71 18.39 35.50
C VAL A 172 22.25 17.38 36.53
N THR A 173 21.50 17.83 37.51
CA THR A 173 20.90 16.99 38.56
C THR A 173 19.45 17.43 38.73
N ILE A 174 18.55 16.47 38.92
CA ILE A 174 17.14 16.73 39.24
C ILE A 174 16.70 15.85 40.40
N SER A 175 15.68 16.29 41.14
CA SER A 175 14.96 15.43 42.09
C SER A 175 13.57 16.03 42.39
N PRO A 176 12.61 15.23 42.87
CA PRO A 176 11.40 15.77 43.49
C PRO A 176 11.73 16.72 44.63
N LEU A 177 10.89 17.74 44.84
CA LEU A 177 11.07 18.69 45.94
C LEU A 177 11.00 17.98 47.30
N GLY A 178 11.87 18.36 48.23
CA GLY A 178 11.99 17.74 49.56
C GLY A 178 13.01 16.59 49.63
N ILE A 179 13.48 16.10 48.47
CA ILE A 179 14.62 15.18 48.42
C ILE A 179 15.92 15.98 48.43
N PRO A 180 16.90 15.66 49.31
CA PRO A 180 18.22 16.28 49.28
C PRO A 180 18.87 16.10 47.90
N LYS A 181 19.63 17.09 47.45
CA LYS A 181 20.31 17.05 46.15
C LYS A 181 21.08 15.72 45.98
N PRO A 182 20.76 14.91 44.95
CA PRO A 182 21.47 13.67 44.68
C PRO A 182 22.97 13.87 44.51
N ASN A 183 23.76 12.96 45.08
CA ASN A 183 25.23 12.97 44.95
C ASN A 183 25.69 12.53 43.57
N GLN A 184 24.91 11.66 42.91
CA GLN A 184 25.15 11.26 41.53
C GLN A 184 24.31 12.15 40.59
N PRO A 185 24.93 12.83 39.62
CA PRO A 185 24.21 13.67 38.68
C PRO A 185 23.42 12.83 37.68
N LEU A 186 22.39 13.44 37.09
CA LEU A 186 21.64 12.84 35.98
C LEU A 186 22.50 12.86 34.71
N ILE A 187 23.06 14.02 34.36
CA ILE A 187 23.98 14.19 33.23
C ILE A 187 25.30 14.74 33.74
N LEU A 188 26.39 14.13 33.26
CA LEU A 188 27.76 14.57 33.45
C LEU A 188 28.45 14.53 32.10
N SER A 189 28.61 15.67 31.44
CA SER A 189 29.14 15.71 30.07
C SER A 189 30.29 16.72 29.90
N ALA A 190 31.31 16.29 29.16
CA ALA A 190 32.45 17.12 28.79
C ALA A 190 32.12 17.91 27.52
N ILE A 191 31.78 19.19 27.69
CA ILE A 191 31.34 20.09 26.63
C ILE A 191 32.06 21.43 26.79
N ASP A 192 32.77 21.85 25.74
CA ASP A 192 33.36 23.18 25.69
C ASP A 192 32.34 24.21 25.15
N LEU A 193 31.84 25.07 26.03
CA LEU A 193 30.91 26.15 25.69
C LEU A 193 31.62 27.42 25.18
N THR A 194 32.95 27.47 25.24
CA THR A 194 33.77 28.63 24.82
C THR A 194 33.53 29.10 23.39
N PRO A 195 33.45 28.23 22.36
CA PRO A 195 33.19 28.69 21.00
C PRO A 195 31.76 29.24 20.80
N LEU A 196 30.85 28.99 21.74
CA LEU A 196 29.43 29.25 21.62
C LEU A 196 28.94 30.43 22.45
N MET A 197 29.70 30.87 23.46
CA MET A 197 29.29 31.96 24.34
C MET A 197 29.92 33.29 23.90
N ASN A 198 29.13 34.37 23.93
CA ASN A 198 29.66 35.74 23.85
C ASN A 198 30.14 36.21 25.23
N GLU A 199 30.81 37.37 25.29
CA GLU A 199 31.22 38.01 26.54
C GLU A 199 30.00 38.21 27.45
N TYR A 200 28.91 38.69 26.87
CA TYR A 200 27.63 38.95 27.54
C TYR A 200 26.52 38.08 26.96
N MET A 201 25.80 37.37 27.82
CA MET A 201 24.66 36.52 27.46
C MET A 201 23.49 36.76 28.41
N TYR A 202 22.28 36.51 27.93
CA TYR A 202 21.06 36.48 28.72
C TYR A 202 20.80 35.08 29.26
N ILE A 203 20.17 35.00 30.42
CA ILE A 203 19.72 33.75 31.03
C ILE A 203 18.22 33.80 31.28
N GLY A 204 17.54 32.67 31.17
CA GLY A 204 16.10 32.64 31.35
C GLY A 204 15.50 31.28 31.12
N PHE A 205 14.21 31.29 30.86
CA PHE A 205 13.44 30.09 30.56
C PHE A 205 12.61 30.29 29.29
N SER A 206 12.42 29.19 28.57
CA SER A 206 11.55 29.10 27.41
C SER A 206 10.62 27.91 27.59
N ALA A 207 9.37 28.04 27.18
CA ALA A 207 8.45 26.91 27.11
C ALA A 207 7.47 27.10 25.96
N SER A 208 6.92 25.99 25.46
CA SER A 208 5.81 26.06 24.54
C SER A 208 4.83 24.92 24.70
N THR A 209 3.65 25.12 24.13
CA THR A 209 2.55 24.15 24.11
C THR A 209 2.20 23.82 22.68
N GLY A 210 1.62 22.63 22.49
CA GLY A 210 1.08 22.22 21.20
C GLY A 210 -0.41 21.99 21.26
N VAL A 211 -0.88 20.98 20.52
CA VAL A 211 -2.27 20.50 20.64
C VAL A 211 -2.51 19.96 22.06
N LEU A 212 -1.50 19.27 22.60
CA LEU A 212 -1.41 18.91 24.00
C LEU A 212 -0.77 20.08 24.76
N SER A 213 -1.55 20.73 25.61
CA SER A 213 -1.13 21.92 26.37
C SER A 213 -0.83 21.57 27.82
N ALA A 214 0.15 22.27 28.38
CA ALA A 214 0.56 22.14 29.78
C ALA A 214 0.95 23.52 30.32
N SER A 215 0.68 23.75 31.60
CA SER A 215 1.23 24.91 32.30
C SER A 215 2.66 24.62 32.73
N HIS A 216 3.59 25.50 32.40
CA HIS A 216 5.01 25.37 32.73
C HIS A 216 5.39 26.47 33.71
N ASN A 217 5.66 26.09 34.97
CA ASN A 217 5.82 27.04 36.07
C ASN A 217 7.22 26.98 36.66
N ILE A 218 7.79 28.13 36.99
CA ILE A 218 8.99 28.28 37.80
C ILE A 218 8.58 28.90 39.14
N HIS A 219 8.83 28.17 40.22
CA HIS A 219 8.42 28.54 41.57
C HIS A 219 9.53 29.21 42.39
N GLY A 220 10.79 28.98 42.01
CA GLY A 220 11.95 29.63 42.62
C GLY A 220 13.15 29.46 41.70
N TRP A 221 14.03 30.45 41.67
CA TRP A 221 15.21 30.44 40.80
C TRP A 221 16.35 31.22 41.43
N SER A 222 17.55 30.65 41.36
CA SER A 222 18.81 31.24 41.82
C SER A 222 19.89 30.93 40.80
N PHE A 223 20.69 31.94 40.47
CA PHE A 223 21.77 31.85 39.48
C PHE A 223 23.02 32.58 39.99
N ARG A 224 24.21 32.01 39.76
CA ARG A 224 25.48 32.64 40.11
C ARG A 224 26.59 32.30 39.12
N ILE A 225 27.36 33.31 38.72
CA ILE A 225 28.66 33.15 38.03
C ILE A 225 29.77 33.22 39.07
N GLY A 226 30.79 32.37 38.92
CA GLY A 226 31.96 32.33 39.78
C GLY A 226 31.73 31.64 41.13
N GLY A 227 30.76 30.74 41.26
CA GLY A 227 30.51 30.07 42.54
C GLY A 227 29.32 29.10 42.55
N ARG A 228 28.78 28.87 43.75
CA ARG A 228 27.57 28.08 44.00
C ARG A 228 26.35 29.00 43.96
N ALA A 229 25.29 28.60 43.26
CA ALA A 229 24.00 29.27 43.35
C ALA A 229 23.44 29.15 44.77
N GLU A 230 22.73 30.18 45.24
CA GLU A 230 22.05 30.14 46.53
C GLU A 230 21.00 29.02 46.54
N ASP A 231 20.98 28.23 47.60
CA ASP A 231 20.03 27.13 47.74
C ASP A 231 18.62 27.69 47.98
N LEU A 232 17.63 27.07 47.33
CA LEU A 232 16.23 27.46 47.49
C LEU A 232 15.64 26.73 48.70
N ASP A 233 15.07 27.48 49.64
CA ASP A 233 14.37 26.96 50.80
C ASP A 233 12.99 26.42 50.38
N PRO A 234 12.75 25.09 50.41
CA PRO A 234 11.50 24.49 49.96
C PRO A 234 10.26 25.02 50.69
N SER A 235 10.42 25.50 51.93
CA SER A 235 9.30 26.01 52.75
C SER A 235 8.81 27.40 52.33
N LYS A 236 9.63 28.15 51.58
CA LYS A 236 9.33 29.54 51.15
C LYS A 236 8.82 29.63 49.72
N VAL A 237 8.76 28.50 49.03
CA VAL A 237 8.42 28.45 47.60
C VAL A 237 6.90 28.50 47.45
N PRO A 238 6.34 29.38 46.60
CA PRO A 238 4.90 29.43 46.38
C PRO A 238 4.42 28.13 45.73
N ILE A 239 3.49 27.45 46.40
CA ILE A 239 2.92 26.19 45.91
C ILE A 239 1.63 26.52 45.15
N PHE A 240 1.56 26.09 43.90
CA PHE A 240 0.32 26.13 43.14
C PHE A 240 -0.54 24.92 43.49
N MET A 241 -1.42 25.04 44.49
CA MET A 241 -2.47 24.05 44.70
C MET A 241 -3.59 24.28 43.68
N LYS A 242 -3.47 23.75 42.45
CA LYS A 242 -4.67 23.57 41.63
C LYS A 242 -5.42 22.37 42.20
N SER A 243 -6.72 22.56 42.46
CA SER A 243 -7.67 21.45 42.54
C SER A 243 -7.35 20.52 41.37
N ARG A 244 -7.14 19.24 41.67
CA ARG A 244 -7.07 18.16 40.70
C ARG A 244 -8.47 18.03 40.06
N ASN A 245 -8.93 19.07 39.39
CA ASN A 245 -9.93 18.98 38.35
C ASN A 245 -9.21 18.26 37.23
N VAL A 246 -8.99 16.96 37.42
CA VAL A 246 -8.90 16.00 36.34
C VAL A 246 -10.01 16.49 35.42
N VAL A 247 -9.65 16.95 34.21
CA VAL A 247 -10.63 17.05 33.15
C VAL A 247 -11.07 15.61 32.98
N GLY A 248 -12.04 15.19 33.81
CA GLY A 248 -12.57 13.85 33.82
C GLY A 248 -12.94 13.67 32.39
N HIS A 249 -12.27 12.72 31.72
CA HIS A 249 -12.49 12.46 30.31
C HIS A 249 -13.98 12.60 30.11
N LYS A 250 -14.44 13.71 29.48
CA LYS A 250 -15.86 13.84 29.20
C LYS A 250 -16.12 12.55 28.45
N LYS A 251 -17.02 11.68 28.92
CA LYS A 251 -17.18 10.32 28.40
C LYS A 251 -17.15 10.31 26.86
N GLY A 252 -17.63 11.42 26.25
CA GLY A 252 -17.45 11.83 24.86
C GLY A 252 -16.06 11.71 24.19
N PHE A 253 -14.91 11.88 24.84
CA PHE A 253 -13.60 11.71 24.17
C PHE A 253 -13.26 10.23 23.96
N LYS A 254 -13.50 9.39 24.97
CA LYS A 254 -13.37 7.92 24.83
C LYS A 254 -14.39 7.38 23.83
N VAL A 255 -15.63 7.89 23.89
CA VAL A 255 -16.68 7.56 22.92
C VAL A 255 -16.31 8.04 21.52
N GLY A 256 -15.72 9.23 21.37
CA GLY A 256 -15.28 9.78 20.09
C GLY A 256 -14.18 8.95 19.43
N ILE A 257 -13.16 8.53 20.18
CA ILE A 257 -12.12 7.62 19.67
C ILE A 257 -12.73 6.27 19.29
N ALA A 258 -13.60 5.70 20.14
CA ALA A 258 -14.26 4.44 19.83
C ALA A 258 -15.11 4.53 18.55
N LEU A 259 -15.89 5.61 18.40
CA LEU A 259 -16.68 5.87 17.20
C LEU A 259 -15.79 6.04 15.96
N ALA A 260 -14.68 6.78 16.06
CA ALA A 260 -13.74 6.95 14.95
C ALA A 260 -13.14 5.61 14.51
N CYS A 261 -12.70 4.77 15.45
CA CYS A 261 -12.21 3.42 15.15
C CYS A 261 -13.28 2.53 14.51
N ILE A 262 -14.52 2.56 15.02
CA ILE A 262 -15.65 1.83 14.43
C ILE A 262 -15.93 2.31 13.00
N THR A 263 -15.95 3.63 12.77
CA THR A 263 -16.16 4.18 11.42
C THR A 263 -15.04 3.78 10.46
N LEU A 264 -13.78 3.81 10.89
CA LEU A 264 -12.65 3.37 10.07
C LEU A 264 -12.75 1.89 9.74
N PHE A 265 -13.10 1.05 10.71
CA PHE A 265 -13.32 -0.38 10.50
C PHE A 265 -14.47 -0.65 9.50
N LEU A 266 -15.58 0.09 9.60
CA LEU A 266 -16.70 0.00 8.66
C LEU A 266 -16.30 0.45 7.24
N LEU A 267 -15.48 1.50 7.11
CA LEU A 267 -14.97 1.94 5.81
C LEU A 267 -14.03 0.91 5.18
N VAL A 268 -13.12 0.33 5.96
CA VAL A 268 -12.21 -0.72 5.48
C VAL A 268 -12.99 -1.96 5.06
N THR A 269 -13.92 -2.42 5.89
CA THR A 269 -14.75 -3.60 5.57
C THR A 269 -15.66 -3.37 4.36
N CYS A 270 -16.27 -2.20 4.24
CA CYS A 270 -17.07 -1.82 3.06
C CYS A 270 -16.20 -1.74 1.80
N GLY A 271 -15.02 -1.13 1.88
CA GLY A 271 -14.06 -1.08 0.77
C GLY A 271 -13.58 -2.47 0.34
N SER A 272 -13.23 -3.34 1.30
CA SER A 272 -12.87 -4.74 1.02
C SER A 272 -14.03 -5.50 0.36
N PHE A 273 -15.26 -5.32 0.84
CA PHE A 273 -16.45 -5.95 0.26
C PHE A 273 -16.69 -5.47 -1.18
N GLN A 274 -16.55 -4.17 -1.46
CA GLN A 274 -16.67 -3.62 -2.81
C GLN A 274 -15.61 -4.19 -3.75
N VAL A 275 -14.35 -4.29 -3.31
CA VAL A 275 -13.27 -4.90 -4.10
C VAL A 275 -13.55 -6.38 -4.39
N VAL A 276 -14.00 -7.15 -3.42
CA VAL A 276 -14.36 -8.57 -3.62
C VAL A 276 -15.54 -8.69 -4.59
N ARG A 277 -16.54 -7.83 -4.47
CA ARG A 277 -17.72 -7.83 -5.34
C ARG A 277 -17.40 -7.40 -6.78
N TRP A 278 -16.48 -6.45 -6.97
CA TRP A 278 -15.97 -6.05 -8.29
C TRP A 278 -15.05 -7.10 -8.92
N ARG A 279 -14.41 -7.95 -8.11
CA ARG A 279 -13.56 -9.04 -8.60
C ARG A 279 -14.31 -10.35 -8.87
N LYS A 280 -15.61 -10.43 -8.59
CA LYS A 280 -16.40 -11.58 -9.06
C LYS A 280 -16.52 -11.50 -10.59
N PRO A 281 -16.06 -12.50 -11.35
CA PRO A 281 -16.22 -12.51 -12.79
C PRO A 281 -17.72 -12.52 -13.12
N ALA A 282 -18.16 -11.59 -13.95
CA ALA A 282 -19.56 -11.40 -14.32
C ALA A 282 -20.07 -12.44 -15.34
N ASP A 283 -19.45 -13.63 -15.42
CA ASP A 283 -19.61 -14.61 -16.52
C ASP A 283 -20.09 -15.98 -16.01
N GLU A 284 -21.00 -16.01 -15.04
CA GLU A 284 -21.52 -17.26 -14.44
C GLU A 284 -23.06 -17.30 -14.29
N SER A 285 -23.81 -16.48 -15.04
CA SER A 285 -25.27 -16.63 -15.15
C SER A 285 -25.61 -17.43 -16.40
N LEU A 286 -26.11 -18.66 -16.23
CA LEU A 286 -26.67 -19.46 -17.32
C LEU A 286 -27.90 -18.76 -17.91
N GLU A 287 -28.01 -18.72 -19.23
CA GLU A 287 -29.20 -18.21 -19.91
C GLU A 287 -30.28 -19.32 -19.97
N GLU A 288 -31.56 -18.95 -19.94
CA GLU A 288 -32.67 -19.91 -19.79
C GLU A 288 -32.70 -20.96 -20.92
N TRP A 289 -32.28 -20.59 -22.14
CA TRP A 289 -32.20 -21.51 -23.27
C TRP A 289 -31.06 -22.55 -23.14
N GLU A 290 -29.99 -22.26 -22.38
CA GLU A 290 -28.88 -23.20 -22.12
C GLU A 290 -29.36 -24.37 -21.23
N ILE A 291 -30.38 -24.15 -20.40
CA ILE A 291 -30.99 -25.15 -19.51
C ILE A 291 -31.98 -26.04 -20.28
N GLU A 292 -32.74 -25.45 -21.21
CA GLU A 292 -33.83 -26.13 -21.92
C GLU A 292 -33.33 -27.15 -22.95
N TYR A 293 -32.27 -26.84 -23.69
CA TYR A 293 -31.80 -27.68 -24.81
C TYR A 293 -30.59 -28.57 -24.48
N GLY A 294 -30.08 -28.53 -23.24
CA GLY A 294 -29.08 -29.50 -22.75
C GLY A 294 -27.75 -29.50 -23.49
N ALA A 295 -27.39 -28.41 -24.17
CA ALA A 295 -26.10 -28.28 -24.84
C ALA A 295 -24.98 -28.29 -23.80
N ARG A 296 -24.11 -29.30 -23.86
CA ARG A 296 -23.01 -29.45 -22.90
C ARG A 296 -21.93 -28.40 -23.20
N ARG A 297 -21.95 -27.29 -22.47
CA ARG A 297 -20.90 -26.26 -22.52
C ARG A 297 -19.66 -26.74 -21.76
N PHE A 298 -18.51 -26.71 -22.41
CA PHE A 298 -17.22 -26.85 -21.73
C PHE A 298 -16.78 -25.47 -21.21
N LYS A 299 -16.27 -25.41 -19.98
CA LYS A 299 -15.72 -24.16 -19.46
C LYS A 299 -14.49 -23.76 -20.26
N PHE A 300 -14.25 -22.46 -20.44
CA PHE A 300 -13.02 -22.00 -21.11
C PHE A 300 -11.76 -22.55 -20.43
N SER A 301 -11.75 -22.62 -19.09
CA SER A 301 -10.67 -23.24 -18.31
C SER A 301 -10.51 -24.74 -18.56
N GLU A 302 -11.61 -25.46 -18.77
CA GLU A 302 -11.58 -26.89 -19.12
C GLU A 302 -11.03 -27.10 -20.52
N LEU A 303 -11.45 -26.27 -21.50
CA LEU A 303 -10.91 -26.29 -22.86
C LEU A 303 -9.42 -25.91 -22.88
N LEU A 304 -9.02 -24.87 -22.13
CA LEU A 304 -7.63 -24.44 -22.02
C LEU A 304 -6.75 -25.54 -21.41
N ALA A 305 -7.25 -26.24 -20.39
CA ALA A 305 -6.56 -27.37 -19.78
C ALA A 305 -6.47 -28.58 -20.72
N ALA A 306 -7.58 -28.94 -21.39
CA ALA A 306 -7.65 -30.10 -22.27
C ALA A 306 -6.78 -29.93 -23.52
N THR A 307 -6.70 -28.70 -24.05
CA THR A 307 -5.89 -28.36 -25.24
C THR A 307 -4.45 -27.94 -24.92
N ARG A 308 -4.08 -27.90 -23.62
CA ARG A 308 -2.80 -27.35 -23.13
C ARG A 308 -2.50 -25.97 -23.74
N GLU A 309 -3.43 -25.04 -23.59
CA GLU A 309 -3.38 -23.69 -24.17
C GLU A 309 -3.49 -23.69 -25.71
N PHE A 310 -4.37 -24.54 -26.27
CA PHE A 310 -4.63 -24.61 -27.72
C PHE A 310 -3.37 -24.89 -28.56
N ARG A 311 -2.49 -25.76 -28.06
CA ARG A 311 -1.30 -26.20 -28.81
C ARG A 311 -1.72 -27.07 -30.00
N GLU A 312 -1.00 -26.92 -31.10
CA GLU A 312 -1.26 -27.62 -32.39
C GLU A 312 -1.33 -29.15 -32.24
N GLU A 313 -0.61 -29.72 -31.27
CA GLU A 313 -0.54 -31.15 -30.96
C GLU A 313 -1.73 -31.70 -30.15
N ASN A 314 -2.61 -30.85 -29.62
CA ASN A 314 -3.78 -31.25 -28.80
C ASN A 314 -5.09 -30.72 -29.40
N LEU A 315 -5.30 -30.98 -30.69
CA LEU A 315 -6.53 -30.64 -31.40
C LEU A 315 -7.70 -31.49 -30.87
N ILE A 316 -8.78 -30.82 -30.46
CA ILE A 316 -10.02 -31.46 -30.00
C ILE A 316 -11.15 -31.02 -30.94
N GLY A 317 -11.88 -31.97 -31.51
CA GLY A 317 -13.11 -31.68 -32.25
C GLY A 317 -13.74 -32.91 -32.87
N THR A 318 -14.96 -32.75 -33.37
CA THR A 318 -15.76 -33.83 -33.96
C THR A 318 -15.47 -33.95 -35.44
N LEU A 319 -15.10 -35.15 -35.90
CA LEU A 319 -14.89 -35.44 -37.32
C LEU A 319 -16.15 -35.07 -38.13
N GLY A 320 -15.95 -34.43 -39.29
CA GLY A 320 -17.02 -33.88 -40.12
C GLY A 320 -17.33 -32.40 -39.89
N TYR A 321 -16.96 -31.85 -38.72
CA TYR A 321 -16.99 -30.39 -38.45
C TYR A 321 -15.61 -29.74 -38.49
N LEU A 322 -14.54 -30.56 -38.46
CA LEU A 322 -13.17 -30.09 -38.52
C LEU A 322 -12.80 -29.69 -39.95
N ALA A 323 -12.33 -28.46 -40.11
CA ALA A 323 -11.83 -27.97 -41.38
C ALA A 323 -10.57 -28.75 -41.83
N PRO A 324 -10.38 -28.99 -43.14
CA PRO A 324 -9.27 -29.80 -43.64
C PRO A 324 -7.90 -29.18 -43.37
N GLU A 325 -7.79 -27.85 -43.27
CA GLU A 325 -6.55 -27.18 -42.89
C GLU A 325 -6.27 -27.23 -41.38
N LEU A 326 -7.31 -27.38 -40.55
CA LEU A 326 -7.17 -27.50 -39.10
C LEU A 326 -6.51 -28.83 -38.72
N THR A 327 -6.85 -29.91 -39.41
CA THR A 327 -6.23 -31.23 -39.21
C THR A 327 -4.79 -31.30 -39.70
N LYS A 328 -4.40 -30.45 -40.66
CA LYS A 328 -3.03 -30.39 -41.20
C LYS A 328 -2.11 -29.48 -40.40
N THR A 329 -2.64 -28.36 -39.89
CA THR A 329 -1.83 -27.30 -39.26
C THR A 329 -2.00 -27.23 -37.75
N GLY A 330 -3.02 -27.86 -37.18
CA GLY A 330 -3.36 -27.77 -35.76
C GLY A 330 -3.85 -26.37 -35.32
N LYS A 331 -3.94 -25.40 -36.24
CA LYS A 331 -4.23 -23.99 -35.94
C LYS A 331 -5.68 -23.63 -36.20
N ALA A 332 -6.43 -23.41 -35.12
CA ALA A 332 -7.78 -22.87 -35.20
C ALA A 332 -7.79 -21.42 -35.70
N THR A 333 -8.72 -21.10 -36.61
CA THR A 333 -8.92 -19.75 -37.13
C THR A 333 -10.41 -19.46 -37.30
N THR A 334 -10.77 -18.20 -37.53
CA THR A 334 -12.17 -17.84 -37.86
C THR A 334 -12.69 -18.60 -39.09
N CYS A 335 -11.82 -18.97 -40.03
CA CYS A 335 -12.22 -19.75 -41.21
C CYS A 335 -12.51 -21.22 -40.87
N THR A 336 -11.85 -21.79 -39.85
CA THR A 336 -12.11 -23.16 -39.40
C THR A 336 -13.46 -23.23 -38.67
N ASP A 337 -13.81 -22.18 -37.92
CA ASP A 337 -15.13 -22.06 -37.28
C ASP A 337 -16.26 -21.93 -38.33
N VAL A 338 -16.02 -21.16 -39.39
CA VAL A 338 -16.95 -21.04 -40.53
C VAL A 338 -17.19 -22.39 -41.21
N TYR A 339 -16.16 -23.22 -41.36
CA TYR A 339 -16.32 -24.58 -41.90
C TYR A 339 -17.21 -25.44 -41.01
N GLY A 340 -16.96 -25.45 -39.71
CA GLY A 340 -17.79 -26.18 -38.74
C GLY A 340 -19.24 -25.70 -38.74
N TYR A 341 -19.46 -24.38 -38.89
CA TYR A 341 -20.80 -23.82 -39.06
C TYR A 341 -21.47 -24.29 -40.37
N GLY A 342 -20.73 -24.37 -41.47
CA GLY A 342 -21.24 -24.93 -42.73
C GLY A 342 -21.67 -26.39 -42.60
N ALA A 343 -20.91 -27.21 -41.86
CA ALA A 343 -21.28 -28.60 -41.58
C ALA A 343 -22.59 -28.67 -40.78
N LEU A 344 -22.75 -27.80 -39.78
CA LEU A 344 -23.98 -27.68 -39.00
C LEU A 344 -25.18 -27.27 -39.87
N MET A 345 -25.00 -26.32 -40.79
CA MET A 345 -26.06 -25.90 -41.72
C MET A 345 -26.55 -27.07 -42.58
N LEU A 346 -25.63 -27.89 -43.10
CA LEU A 346 -26.00 -29.09 -43.86
C LEU A 346 -26.66 -30.13 -42.97
N GLU A 347 -26.14 -30.36 -41.75
CA GLU A 347 -26.73 -31.29 -40.79
C GLU A 347 -28.18 -30.95 -40.48
N VAL A 348 -28.48 -29.66 -40.25
CA VAL A 348 -29.85 -29.21 -39.93
C VAL A 348 -30.81 -29.44 -41.09
N VAL A 349 -30.43 -29.06 -42.32
CA VAL A 349 -31.33 -29.18 -43.48
C VAL A 349 -31.46 -30.62 -43.96
N CYS A 350 -30.40 -31.41 -43.86
CA CYS A 350 -30.39 -32.81 -44.27
C CYS A 350 -30.83 -33.76 -43.15
N CYS A 351 -30.97 -33.28 -41.91
CA CYS A 351 -31.21 -34.08 -40.69
C CYS A 351 -30.28 -35.31 -40.57
N ARG A 352 -29.05 -35.15 -41.04
CA ARG A 352 -28.03 -36.20 -41.14
C ARG A 352 -26.76 -35.78 -40.43
N ARG A 353 -26.08 -36.73 -39.79
CA ARG A 353 -24.80 -36.43 -39.15
C ARG A 353 -23.74 -36.17 -40.23
N PRO A 354 -22.74 -35.30 -39.98
CA PRO A 354 -21.67 -35.06 -40.96
C PRO A 354 -20.89 -36.31 -41.38
N ILE A 355 -20.82 -37.33 -40.51
CA ILE A 355 -20.27 -38.65 -40.80
C ILE A 355 -21.25 -39.74 -40.34
N GLU A 356 -21.65 -40.62 -41.26
CA GLU A 356 -22.58 -41.73 -41.02
C GLU A 356 -21.96 -43.06 -41.49
N PRO A 357 -21.26 -43.80 -40.62
CA PRO A 357 -20.54 -45.03 -41.00
C PRO A 357 -21.43 -46.15 -41.53
N GLN A 358 -22.74 -46.10 -41.22
CA GLN A 358 -23.72 -47.12 -41.60
C GLN A 358 -24.24 -46.96 -43.05
N LYS A 359 -23.83 -45.88 -43.74
CA LYS A 359 -24.19 -45.59 -45.13
C LYS A 359 -23.14 -46.15 -46.10
N ASN A 360 -23.49 -46.23 -47.39
CA ASN A 360 -22.53 -46.62 -48.42
C ASN A 360 -21.39 -45.60 -48.55
N ALA A 361 -20.29 -45.99 -49.21
CA ALA A 361 -19.09 -45.15 -49.33
C ALA A 361 -19.34 -43.78 -49.99
N GLN A 362 -20.42 -43.63 -50.76
CA GLN A 362 -20.80 -42.39 -51.45
C GLN A 362 -21.62 -41.43 -50.56
N GLU A 363 -22.28 -41.95 -49.51
CA GLU A 363 -23.12 -41.18 -48.59
C GLU A 363 -22.51 -41.05 -47.18
N LEU A 364 -21.36 -41.66 -46.93
CA LEU A 364 -20.69 -41.69 -45.62
C LEU A 364 -20.36 -40.29 -45.09
N VAL A 365 -19.88 -39.40 -45.96
CA VAL A 365 -19.54 -38.02 -45.63
C VAL A 365 -20.61 -37.09 -46.20
N LEU A 366 -21.32 -36.37 -45.32
CA LEU A 366 -22.47 -35.56 -45.70
C LEU A 366 -22.10 -34.48 -46.72
N VAL A 367 -20.98 -33.78 -46.52
CA VAL A 367 -20.55 -32.70 -47.41
C VAL A 367 -20.28 -33.21 -48.83
N ASP A 368 -19.71 -34.40 -48.98
CA ASP A 368 -19.35 -34.95 -50.30
C ASP A 368 -20.59 -35.40 -51.07
N TRP A 369 -21.56 -35.98 -50.36
CA TRP A 369 -22.86 -36.32 -50.93
C TRP A 369 -23.63 -35.08 -51.41
N VAL A 370 -23.68 -34.02 -50.60
CA VAL A 370 -24.37 -32.76 -50.98
C VAL A 370 -23.65 -32.06 -52.14
N ARG A 371 -22.32 -32.10 -52.19
CA ARG A 371 -21.54 -31.61 -53.35
C ARG A 371 -21.87 -32.37 -54.63
N GLU A 372 -22.05 -33.68 -54.55
CA GLU A 372 -22.43 -34.50 -55.71
C GLU A 372 -23.87 -34.21 -56.16
N LEU A 373 -24.80 -33.99 -55.24
CA LEU A 373 -26.14 -33.53 -55.61
C LEU A 373 -26.12 -32.15 -56.27
N HIS A 374 -25.28 -31.24 -55.77
CA HIS A 374 -25.07 -29.94 -56.41
C HIS A 374 -24.49 -30.08 -57.83
N SER A 375 -23.52 -30.98 -58.04
CA SER A 375 -22.89 -31.21 -59.36
C SER A 375 -23.89 -31.66 -60.43
N ARG A 376 -24.92 -32.40 -60.02
CA ARG A 376 -26.01 -32.88 -60.88
C ARG A 376 -27.17 -31.89 -61.03
N GLY A 377 -27.11 -30.74 -60.35
CA GLY A 377 -28.20 -29.77 -60.32
C GLY A 377 -29.39 -30.20 -59.45
N GLU A 378 -29.21 -31.19 -58.58
CA GLU A 378 -30.24 -31.84 -57.78
C GLU A 378 -30.14 -31.48 -56.28
N LEU A 379 -29.62 -30.29 -55.96
CA LEU A 379 -29.32 -29.87 -54.58
C LEU A 379 -30.50 -30.03 -53.60
N MET A 380 -31.72 -29.78 -54.07
CA MET A 380 -32.94 -29.89 -53.25
C MET A 380 -33.25 -31.32 -52.79
N ARG A 381 -32.64 -32.36 -53.39
CA ARG A 381 -32.75 -33.75 -52.92
C ARG A 381 -32.03 -33.98 -51.59
N ALA A 382 -31.17 -33.06 -51.17
CA ALA A 382 -30.49 -33.13 -49.89
C ALA A 382 -31.40 -32.80 -48.70
N VAL A 383 -32.53 -32.11 -48.92
CA VAL A 383 -33.46 -31.75 -47.85
C VAL A 383 -34.11 -33.00 -47.28
N ASP A 384 -34.12 -33.10 -45.95
CA ASP A 384 -34.69 -34.26 -45.27
C ASP A 384 -36.21 -34.36 -45.50
N PRO A 385 -36.76 -35.53 -45.85
CA PRO A 385 -38.20 -35.71 -46.03
C PRO A 385 -39.05 -35.51 -44.78
N ALA A 386 -38.49 -35.62 -43.58
CA ALA A 386 -39.18 -35.36 -42.31
C ALA A 386 -39.31 -33.86 -42.00
N LEU A 387 -38.70 -32.99 -42.80
CA LEU A 387 -38.92 -31.55 -42.74
C LEU A 387 -40.30 -31.22 -43.37
N GLU A 388 -41.38 -31.37 -42.59
CA GLU A 388 -42.77 -31.29 -43.10
C GLU A 388 -43.20 -29.88 -43.56
N LEU A 389 -42.61 -28.82 -43.00
CA LEU A 389 -42.94 -27.42 -43.28
C LEU A 389 -41.66 -26.59 -43.43
N TYR A 390 -41.29 -26.26 -44.66
CA TYR A 390 -40.15 -25.38 -44.94
C TYR A 390 -40.36 -24.54 -46.20
N ASN A 391 -39.66 -23.41 -46.26
CA ASN A 391 -39.60 -22.58 -47.45
C ASN A 391 -38.50 -23.12 -48.39
N PRO A 392 -38.83 -23.52 -49.64
CA PRO A 392 -37.85 -24.09 -50.56
C PRO A 392 -36.71 -23.13 -50.92
N ASP A 393 -36.96 -21.83 -50.94
CA ASP A 393 -35.93 -20.83 -51.24
C ASP A 393 -34.94 -20.68 -50.08
N GLU A 394 -35.42 -20.73 -48.84
CA GLU A 394 -34.58 -20.72 -47.63
C GLU A 394 -33.75 -22.01 -47.53
N ALA A 395 -34.35 -23.18 -47.79
CA ALA A 395 -33.62 -24.44 -47.80
C ALA A 395 -32.53 -24.46 -48.87
N LYS A 396 -32.83 -23.96 -50.07
CA LYS A 396 -31.85 -23.81 -51.16
C LYS A 396 -30.71 -22.86 -50.77
N LEU A 397 -31.04 -21.74 -50.11
CA LEU A 397 -30.07 -20.79 -49.59
C LEU A 397 -29.16 -21.43 -48.54
N VAL A 398 -29.73 -22.12 -47.54
CA VAL A 398 -28.95 -22.75 -46.46
C VAL A 398 -28.04 -23.86 -47.01
N LEU A 399 -28.52 -24.69 -47.95
CA LEU A 399 -27.71 -25.70 -48.61
C LEU A 399 -26.54 -25.08 -49.40
N GLY A 400 -26.81 -24.04 -50.19
CA GLY A 400 -25.76 -23.34 -50.94
C GLY A 400 -24.76 -22.64 -50.02
N LEU A 401 -25.24 -21.88 -49.05
CA LEU A 401 -24.38 -21.18 -48.10
C LEU A 401 -23.56 -22.15 -47.24
N GLY A 402 -24.14 -23.29 -46.85
CA GLY A 402 -23.44 -24.39 -46.18
C GLY A 402 -22.28 -24.94 -47.02
N LEU A 403 -22.52 -25.22 -48.31
CA LEU A 403 -21.47 -25.65 -49.25
C LEU A 403 -20.36 -24.60 -49.42
N LEU A 404 -20.71 -23.31 -49.47
CA LEU A 404 -19.75 -22.22 -49.58
C LEU A 404 -18.91 -22.07 -48.29
N CYS A 405 -19.51 -22.25 -47.11
CA CYS A 405 -18.80 -22.29 -45.84
C CYS A 405 -17.86 -23.51 -45.74
N LEU A 406 -18.24 -24.63 -46.36
CA LEU A 406 -17.47 -25.86 -46.42
C LEU A 406 -16.42 -25.90 -47.54
N HIS A 407 -16.13 -24.77 -48.18
CA HIS A 407 -15.14 -24.72 -49.26
C HIS A 407 -13.75 -25.23 -48.76
N PRO A 408 -13.05 -26.13 -49.48
CA PRO A 408 -11.78 -26.69 -49.01
C PRO A 408 -10.71 -25.63 -48.73
N ASN A 409 -10.63 -24.62 -49.59
CA ASN A 409 -9.76 -23.46 -49.38
C ASN A 409 -10.46 -22.39 -48.52
N PRO A 410 -9.87 -22.00 -47.37
CA PRO A 410 -10.48 -21.08 -46.41
C PRO A 410 -10.73 -19.68 -46.95
N ASN A 411 -9.97 -19.23 -47.96
CA ASN A 411 -10.10 -17.87 -48.50
C ASN A 411 -11.40 -17.63 -49.27
N TYR A 412 -12.06 -18.68 -49.73
CA TYR A 412 -13.36 -18.58 -50.42
C TYR A 412 -14.55 -18.64 -49.46
N ARG A 413 -14.31 -18.99 -48.18
CA ARG A 413 -15.36 -19.03 -47.18
C ARG A 413 -15.77 -17.60 -46.80
N PRO A 414 -17.08 -17.29 -46.72
CA PRO A 414 -17.55 -15.97 -46.30
C PRO A 414 -17.24 -15.74 -44.81
N SER A 415 -17.14 -14.47 -44.40
CA SER A 415 -17.09 -14.14 -42.97
C SER A 415 -18.45 -14.38 -42.32
N MET A 416 -18.48 -14.67 -41.01
CA MET A 416 -19.73 -14.81 -40.23
C MET A 416 -20.68 -13.62 -40.41
N ARG A 417 -20.14 -12.40 -40.56
CA ARG A 417 -20.94 -11.21 -40.87
C ARG A 417 -21.69 -11.33 -42.19
N LYS A 418 -21.03 -11.80 -43.26
CA LYS A 418 -21.68 -11.99 -44.57
C LYS A 418 -22.69 -13.14 -44.52
N ILE A 419 -22.38 -14.22 -43.81
CA ILE A 419 -23.29 -15.35 -43.61
C ILE A 419 -24.60 -14.88 -42.99
N VAL A 420 -24.53 -14.10 -41.91
CA VAL A 420 -25.73 -13.52 -41.26
C VAL A 420 -26.50 -12.61 -42.22
N GLN A 421 -25.82 -11.76 -43.00
CA GLN A 421 -26.48 -10.91 -43.99
C GLN A 421 -27.24 -11.70 -45.06
N TYR A 422 -26.69 -12.84 -45.53
CA TYR A 422 -27.40 -13.70 -46.48
C TYR A 422 -28.63 -14.36 -45.83
N LEU A 423 -28.49 -14.88 -44.60
CA LEU A 423 -29.58 -15.54 -43.88
C LEU A 423 -30.73 -14.58 -43.51
N LEU A 424 -30.43 -13.31 -43.24
CA LEU A 424 -31.42 -12.27 -42.97
C LEU A 424 -32.05 -11.67 -44.25
N GLY A 425 -31.54 -12.03 -45.44
CA GLY A 425 -32.00 -11.47 -46.72
C GLY A 425 -31.46 -10.06 -47.02
N ASP A 426 -30.49 -9.56 -46.24
CA ASP A 426 -29.87 -8.24 -46.41
C ASP A 426 -28.86 -8.19 -47.58
N ALA A 427 -28.52 -9.34 -48.15
CA ALA A 427 -27.61 -9.45 -49.29
C ALA A 427 -28.03 -10.57 -50.26
N SER A 428 -27.80 -10.35 -51.56
CA SER A 428 -28.08 -11.35 -52.60
C SER A 428 -27.19 -12.58 -52.42
N THR A 429 -27.78 -13.77 -52.50
CA THR A 429 -27.07 -15.04 -52.37
C THR A 429 -25.91 -15.13 -53.37
N PRO A 430 -24.67 -15.42 -52.93
CA PRO A 430 -23.54 -15.50 -53.84
C PRO A 430 -23.70 -16.73 -54.75
N LEU A 431 -23.37 -16.58 -56.03
CA LEU A 431 -23.28 -17.72 -56.95
C LEU A 431 -22.24 -18.70 -56.40
N LEU A 432 -22.64 -19.97 -56.26
CA LEU A 432 -21.71 -21.02 -55.85
C LEU A 432 -20.62 -21.15 -56.93
N PRO A 433 -19.34 -20.97 -56.58
CA PRO A 433 -18.30 -21.04 -57.57
C PRO A 433 -18.11 -22.49 -58.04
N ILE A 434 -17.79 -22.65 -59.32
CA ILE A 434 -17.73 -23.96 -60.04
C ILE A 434 -16.61 -24.86 -59.47
N ASP A 435 -15.70 -24.30 -58.66
CA ASP A 435 -14.51 -24.93 -58.10
C ASP A 435 -14.70 -25.58 -56.72
N ILE A 436 -15.94 -25.67 -56.20
CA ILE A 436 -16.28 -26.49 -55.01
C ILE A 436 -15.83 -27.96 -55.18
N GLN A 437 -15.58 -28.40 -56.42
CA GLN A 437 -15.06 -29.72 -56.81
C GLN A 437 -13.59 -30.02 -56.48
N LEU A 438 -12.72 -29.06 -56.14
CA LEU A 438 -11.28 -29.35 -56.00
C LEU A 438 -10.89 -29.85 -54.59
N ASP A 439 -10.78 -31.18 -54.50
CA ASP A 439 -9.69 -31.98 -53.89
C ASP A 439 -10.16 -33.07 -52.91
N ILE A 440 -10.64 -34.20 -53.44
CA ILE A 440 -10.85 -35.46 -52.72
C ILE A 440 -10.19 -36.59 -53.52
N GLN A 441 -8.88 -36.75 -53.35
CA GLN A 441 -8.24 -38.04 -53.64
C GLN A 441 -7.15 -38.43 -52.63
N GLY A 442 -6.96 -37.67 -51.54
CA GLY A 442 -5.83 -37.88 -50.62
C GLY A 442 -6.16 -38.33 -49.19
N LEU A 443 -7.43 -38.34 -48.75
CA LEU A 443 -7.74 -38.59 -47.33
C LEU A 443 -8.40 -39.96 -47.05
N ILE A 444 -9.00 -40.62 -48.05
CA ILE A 444 -9.78 -41.86 -47.85
C ILE A 444 -8.90 -43.12 -48.01
N SER A 445 -7.80 -43.05 -48.77
CA SER A 445 -6.89 -44.20 -48.94
C SER A 445 -6.16 -44.59 -47.65
N ASP A 446 -5.86 -43.63 -46.78
CA ASP A 446 -5.07 -43.89 -45.56
C ASP A 446 -5.92 -44.37 -44.37
N PHE A 447 -7.25 -44.27 -44.44
CA PHE A 447 -8.15 -44.70 -43.36
C PHE A 447 -8.83 -46.06 -43.60
N SER A 448 -8.88 -46.56 -44.84
CA SER A 448 -9.53 -47.84 -45.15
C SER A 448 -8.70 -49.06 -44.72
N ASP A 449 -7.39 -48.94 -44.54
CA ASP A 449 -6.50 -50.07 -44.18
C ASP A 449 -6.46 -50.35 -42.66
N GLY A 450 -6.99 -49.46 -41.83
CA GLY A 450 -6.92 -49.58 -40.37
C GLY A 450 -8.12 -50.22 -39.68
N TYR A 451 -9.25 -50.44 -40.37
CA TYR A 451 -10.54 -50.74 -39.72
C TYR A 451 -10.97 -52.22 -39.77
N TYR A 452 -10.26 -53.08 -40.51
CA TYR A 452 -10.53 -54.53 -40.52
C TYR A 452 -9.61 -55.30 -39.58
N GLN A 453 -9.57 -54.94 -38.29
CA GLN A 453 -9.18 -55.89 -37.25
C GLN A 453 -9.66 -55.45 -35.87
N SER A 454 -10.36 -56.35 -35.19
CA SER A 454 -10.87 -56.33 -33.81
C SER A 454 -12.26 -55.72 -33.57
N GLU A 455 -13.29 -56.49 -33.91
CA GLU A 455 -14.51 -56.56 -33.10
C GLU A 455 -14.22 -57.32 -31.79
N SER A 456 -14.54 -56.72 -30.64
CA SER A 456 -15.21 -57.36 -29.50
C SER A 456 -15.47 -56.36 -28.37
N ASP A 457 -16.75 -56.14 -28.08
CA ASP A 457 -17.28 -55.54 -26.85
C ASP A 457 -17.02 -56.48 -25.64
N PRO A 458 -16.84 -55.98 -24.39
CA PRO A 458 -18.00 -55.52 -23.62
C PRO A 458 -17.80 -54.38 -22.59
N PHE A 459 -18.95 -53.77 -22.26
CA PHE A 459 -19.25 -52.87 -21.15
C PHE A 459 -18.71 -53.30 -19.76
N SER A 460 -18.13 -52.35 -18.99
CA SER A 460 -18.58 -51.95 -17.63
C SER A 460 -17.47 -51.31 -16.76
N SER A 461 -17.83 -50.17 -16.15
CA SER A 461 -17.41 -49.65 -14.83
C SER A 461 -15.96 -49.26 -14.51
N GLN A 462 -15.84 -47.99 -14.11
CA GLN A 462 -14.97 -47.39 -13.07
C GLN A 462 -13.50 -46.99 -13.34
N LEU A 463 -13.30 -45.69 -13.05
CA LEU A 463 -12.15 -45.00 -12.46
C LEU A 463 -10.76 -45.03 -13.14
N THR A 464 -10.31 -43.79 -13.36
CA THR A 464 -8.94 -43.26 -13.18
C THR A 464 -7.86 -43.54 -14.22
N SER A 465 -7.06 -42.48 -14.41
CA SER A 465 -5.68 -42.46 -14.89
C SER A 465 -5.47 -42.47 -16.41
N SER A 466 -5.09 -41.29 -16.89
CA SER A 466 -4.08 -41.01 -17.91
C SER A 466 -3.41 -42.23 -18.57
N LYS A 467 -3.60 -42.35 -19.90
CA LYS A 467 -2.59 -42.92 -20.80
C LYS A 467 -2.47 -42.05 -22.05
N SER A 468 -1.39 -41.28 -22.08
CA SER A 468 -0.76 -40.74 -23.27
C SER A 468 -0.28 -41.88 -24.16
N ILE A 469 -0.67 -41.87 -25.44
CA ILE A 469 -0.08 -42.73 -26.45
C ILE A 469 1.21 -42.06 -26.92
N SER A 470 2.33 -42.59 -26.44
CA SER A 470 3.67 -42.28 -26.91
C SER A 470 4.17 -43.43 -27.78
N GLY A 471 4.61 -43.11 -29.01
CA GLY A 471 5.48 -43.96 -29.81
C GLY A 471 5.05 -44.06 -31.26
N ILE A 472 5.70 -43.31 -32.14
CA ILE A 472 6.70 -43.83 -33.10
C ILE A 472 7.75 -42.74 -33.28
N THR A 473 9.00 -43.09 -32.97
CA THR A 473 10.22 -42.28 -33.06
C THR A 473 10.90 -42.41 -34.43
N SER A 474 11.76 -41.41 -34.70
CA SER A 474 12.92 -41.38 -35.61
C SER A 474 12.65 -40.73 -36.98
N LEU A 475 13.46 -39.80 -37.52
CA LEU A 475 14.89 -39.55 -37.36
C LEU A 475 15.27 -38.05 -37.52
N ASN A 476 16.41 -37.75 -36.88
CA ASN A 476 17.47 -36.80 -37.22
C ASN A 476 17.42 -35.34 -36.72
N LYS A 477 18.45 -35.10 -35.91
CA LYS A 477 18.84 -33.94 -35.14
C LYS A 477 20.17 -33.47 -35.74
N GLU A 478 20.26 -32.22 -36.17
CA GLU A 478 21.52 -31.47 -36.33
C GLU A 478 21.15 -29.99 -36.17
N MET A 479 21.49 -29.37 -35.03
CA MET A 479 22.75 -28.71 -34.66
C MET A 479 22.55 -27.18 -34.68
N ILE A 480 22.51 -26.60 -33.47
CA ILE A 480 22.51 -25.15 -33.19
C ILE A 480 23.94 -24.61 -33.47
N PRO A 481 24.14 -23.29 -33.66
CA PRO A 481 24.54 -22.53 -32.47
C PRO A 481 23.94 -21.12 -32.32
N ASN A 482 23.79 -20.78 -31.04
CA ASN A 482 23.52 -19.51 -30.40
C ASN A 482 24.21 -18.27 -31.00
N HIS A 483 23.47 -17.16 -31.00
CA HIS A 483 23.90 -15.85 -30.47
C HIS A 483 22.62 -15.15 -29.97
N GLY A 484 22.53 -14.60 -28.76
CA GLY A 484 23.33 -13.49 -28.25
C GLY A 484 22.40 -12.29 -28.08
N ALA A 485 22.14 -11.94 -26.81
CA ALA A 485 21.40 -10.80 -26.26
C ALA A 485 21.10 -9.58 -27.15
N ARG A 486 19.91 -8.98 -27.01
CA ARG A 486 19.75 -7.59 -26.49
C ARG A 486 18.28 -7.19 -26.33
N ALA A 487 17.95 -6.64 -25.16
CA ALA A 487 16.74 -5.86 -24.92
C ALA A 487 17.01 -4.37 -25.20
N THR A 488 16.05 -3.74 -25.87
CA THR A 488 15.74 -2.29 -25.97
C THR A 488 14.28 -2.25 -26.43
N TYR A 489 13.29 -1.59 -25.84
CA TYR A 489 13.18 -0.62 -24.75
C TYR A 489 12.26 -1.14 -23.64
#